data_AF-A0A7Y5TF17-F1
#
_entry.id   AF-A0A7Y5TF17-F1
#
_cell.length_a   1.000
_cell.length_b   1.000
_cell.length_c   1.000
_cell.angle_alpha   90.00
_cell.angle_beta   90.00
_cell.angle_gamma   90.00
#
_symmetry.space_group_name_H-M   'P 1'
#
loop_
_entity.id
_entity.type
_entity.pdbx_description
1 polymer ?
#
loop_
_entity_poly.entity_id
_entity_poly.type
_entity_poly.pdbx_seq_one_letter_code
_entity_poly.pdbx_strand_id
1 'polypeptide(L)'
;MQGLNLSQPGLKHDPQWFKKAVFYEVLVRAFADSKGVGAGDFTGLIQRLDYLQWLGVDCLWLPPFYASPLRDGGYDISDYKAVLPEFGTLPEFTELVSQAHARGIRIVTDLVMNHTSDQHPWFQASRAEPDGPYGDFYVWSDTDDGYDDARIIFVDTEVSNWTFDPVRRQFFWHRFFSHQPDLNFENEAVQEAMFDIV
;
A
#
# COMPACT_ATOMS: atom_id res chain seq x y z
N MET A 1 25.16 15.63 18.93
CA MET A 1 23.90 16.31 19.28
C MET A 1 23.49 15.80 20.64
N GLN A 2 23.29 16.68 21.62
CA GLN A 2 22.79 16.31 22.94
C GLN A 2 21.37 15.75 22.79
N GLY A 3 21.17 14.53 23.28
CA GLY A 3 19.89 13.82 23.21
C GLY A 3 18.81 14.63 23.91
N LEU A 4 17.78 14.99 23.15
CA LEU A 4 16.53 15.48 23.67
C LEU A 4 15.93 14.33 24.50
N ASN A 5 16.10 14.39 25.81
CA ASN A 5 15.60 13.36 26.71
C ASN A 5 14.08 13.56 26.89
N LEU A 6 13.34 13.19 25.84
CA LEU A 6 11.89 13.27 25.78
C LEU A 6 11.34 11.92 26.25
N SER A 7 11.28 11.75 27.57
CA SER A 7 10.60 10.59 28.17
C SER A 7 9.08 10.77 28.08
N GLN A 8 8.51 10.59 26.88
CA GLN A 8 7.09 10.27 26.81
C GLN A 8 6.91 8.82 27.29
N PRO A 9 5.99 8.54 28.23
CA PRO A 9 5.56 7.17 28.44
C PRO A 9 5.04 6.64 27.10
N GLY A 10 5.35 5.38 26.77
CA GLY A 10 4.87 4.73 25.53
C GLY A 10 3.35 4.78 25.37
N LEU A 11 2.83 4.14 24.32
CA LEU A 11 1.42 4.27 23.95
C LEU A 11 0.43 4.11 25.12
N LYS A 12 -0.44 5.11 25.30
CA LYS A 12 -1.59 5.04 26.22
C LYS A 12 -2.77 4.35 25.54
N HIS A 13 -3.49 3.54 26.30
CA HIS A 13 -4.74 2.92 25.83
C HIS A 13 -5.89 3.95 25.84
N ASP A 14 -6.02 4.69 24.75
CA ASP A 14 -7.12 5.64 24.48
C ASP A 14 -7.77 5.26 23.14
N PRO A 15 -9.03 4.77 23.12
CA PRO A 15 -9.72 4.40 21.88
C PRO A 15 -10.10 5.61 21.01
N GLN A 16 -9.89 6.84 21.48
CA GLN A 16 -10.21 8.09 20.78
C GLN A 16 -8.95 8.92 20.48
N TRP A 17 -7.76 8.33 20.61
CA TRP A 17 -6.46 9.00 20.43
C TRP A 17 -6.38 9.80 19.12
N PHE A 18 -6.94 9.27 18.03
CA PHE A 18 -6.91 9.85 16.69
C PHE A 18 -7.61 11.21 16.61
N LYS A 19 -8.54 11.53 17.51
CA LYS A 19 -9.27 12.81 17.51
C LYS A 19 -8.40 14.01 17.86
N LYS A 20 -7.25 13.79 18.50
CA LYS A 20 -6.33 14.85 18.94
C LYS A 20 -4.91 14.67 18.40
N ALA A 21 -4.68 13.59 17.66
CA ALA A 21 -3.36 13.22 17.21
C ALA A 21 -2.87 14.11 16.06
N VAL A 22 -1.60 14.47 16.11
CA VAL A 22 -0.88 15.03 14.98
C VAL A 22 -0.35 13.88 14.13
N PHE A 23 -0.94 13.71 12.95
CA PHE A 23 -0.47 12.78 11.93
C PHE A 23 0.64 13.43 11.11
N TYR A 24 1.69 12.66 10.83
CA TYR A 24 2.78 13.05 9.95
C TYR A 24 2.96 11.97 8.88
N GLU A 25 2.68 12.32 7.63
CA GLU A 25 2.90 11.43 6.49
C GLU A 25 4.40 11.33 6.21
N VAL A 26 4.93 10.10 6.17
CA VAL A 26 6.34 9.82 5.91
C VAL A 26 6.46 8.96 4.66
N LEU A 27 6.86 9.59 3.55
CA LEU A 27 7.31 8.86 2.37
C LEU A 27 8.69 8.24 2.65
N VAL A 28 8.71 6.96 3.08
CA VAL A 28 9.92 6.22 3.50
C VAL A 28 11.08 6.41 2.53
N ARG A 29 10.80 6.25 1.23
CA ARG A 29 11.76 6.41 0.13
C ARG A 29 12.50 7.74 0.11
N ALA A 30 11.87 8.82 0.55
CA ALA A 30 12.42 10.17 0.45
C ALA A 30 12.84 10.76 1.81
N PHE A 31 12.67 10.02 2.91
CA PHE A 31 12.81 10.59 4.24
C PHE A 31 14.21 10.48 4.82
N ALA A 32 14.78 9.28 4.87
CA ALA A 32 16.13 9.06 5.41
C ALA A 32 16.76 7.76 4.87
N ASP A 33 17.91 7.89 4.22
CA ASP A 33 18.71 6.79 3.66
C ASP A 33 19.80 6.38 4.66
N SER A 34 19.71 5.15 5.17
CA SER A 34 20.71 4.61 6.13
C SER A 34 21.86 3.88 5.44
N LYS A 35 21.70 3.52 4.16
CA LYS A 35 22.63 2.68 3.39
C LYS A 35 23.52 3.50 2.45
N GLY A 36 23.16 4.76 2.18
CA GLY A 36 23.87 5.67 1.28
C GLY A 36 23.65 5.35 -0.20
N VAL A 37 22.50 4.75 -0.54
CA VAL A 37 22.16 4.29 -1.90
C VAL A 37 21.22 5.24 -2.66
N GLY A 38 20.79 6.34 -2.04
CA GLY A 38 19.91 7.34 -2.64
C GLY A 38 18.41 7.11 -2.43
N ALA A 39 18.04 6.11 -1.63
CA ALA A 39 16.66 5.81 -1.26
C ALA A 39 16.55 5.58 0.25
N GLY A 40 15.49 6.12 0.85
CA GLY A 40 15.21 5.93 2.26
C GLY A 40 14.66 4.55 2.60
N ASP A 41 14.88 4.15 3.84
CA ASP A 41 14.59 2.80 4.33
C ASP A 41 14.10 2.83 5.80
N PHE A 42 13.61 1.70 6.32
CA PHE A 42 13.07 1.66 7.68
C PHE A 42 14.12 1.96 8.75
N THR A 43 15.37 1.53 8.57
CA THR A 43 16.47 1.85 9.50
C THR A 43 16.75 3.35 9.53
N GLY A 44 16.72 4.00 8.37
CA GLY A 44 16.84 5.45 8.25
C GLY A 44 15.70 6.18 8.96
N LEU A 45 14.46 5.72 8.80
CA LEU A 45 13.31 6.27 9.53
C LEU A 45 13.44 6.07 11.05
N ILE A 46 13.88 4.91 11.52
CA ILE A 46 14.15 4.64 12.94
C ILE A 46 15.12 5.68 13.51
N GLN A 47 16.20 6.00 12.79
CA GLN A 47 17.19 7.00 13.21
C GLN A 47 16.63 8.43 13.33
N ARG A 48 15.43 8.68 12.79
CA ARG A 48 14.74 9.98 12.85
C ARG A 48 13.58 10.02 13.84
N LEU A 49 13.26 8.91 14.51
CA LEU A 49 12.13 8.88 15.46
C LEU A 49 12.32 9.85 16.63
N ASP A 50 13.55 10.11 17.09
CA ASP A 50 13.81 11.10 18.13
C ASP A 50 13.48 12.54 17.66
N TYR A 51 13.74 12.83 16.38
CA TYR A 51 13.33 14.09 15.76
C TYR A 51 11.81 14.19 15.64
N LEU A 52 11.15 13.13 15.20
CA LEU A 52 9.69 13.09 15.07
C LEU A 52 8.98 13.21 16.42
N GLN A 53 9.56 12.60 17.46
CA GLN A 53 9.08 12.75 18.83
C GLN A 53 9.25 14.20 19.34
N TRP A 54 10.41 14.81 19.08
CA TRP A 54 10.64 16.22 19.42
C TRP A 54 9.70 17.17 18.71
N LEU A 55 9.40 16.89 17.43
CA LEU A 55 8.45 17.65 16.64
C LEU A 55 7.03 17.59 17.24
N GLY A 56 6.72 16.58 18.07
CA GLY A 56 5.43 16.40 18.72
C GLY A 56 4.44 15.57 17.89
N VAL A 57 4.94 14.69 17.03
CA VAL A 57 4.10 13.79 16.22
C VAL A 57 3.53 12.67 17.09
N ASP A 58 2.24 12.40 16.95
CA ASP A 58 1.55 11.30 17.66
C ASP A 58 1.41 10.04 16.79
N CYS A 59 1.40 10.19 15.47
CA CYS A 59 1.25 9.08 14.52
C CYS A 59 2.00 9.34 13.22
N LEU A 60 2.74 8.34 12.75
CA LEU A 60 3.24 8.28 11.39
C LEU A 60 2.18 7.65 10.49
N TRP A 61 1.91 8.29 9.35
CA TRP A 61 1.18 7.67 8.24
C TRP A 61 2.19 7.29 7.18
N LEU A 62 2.29 6.00 6.88
CA LEU A 62 3.18 5.47 5.86
C LEU A 62 2.39 5.19 4.59
N PRO A 63 2.71 5.87 3.46
CA PRO A 63 2.29 5.42 2.15
C PRO A 63 2.76 3.97 1.86
N PRO A 64 2.26 3.32 0.80
CA PRO A 64 2.55 1.92 0.53
C PRO A 64 4.03 1.57 0.53
N PHE A 65 4.40 0.55 1.33
CA PHE A 65 5.74 -0.03 1.40
C PHE A 65 5.78 -1.50 1.01
N TYR A 66 4.66 -2.03 0.53
CA TYR A 66 4.51 -3.42 0.10
C TYR A 66 5.33 -3.71 -1.15
N ALA A 67 5.57 -5.00 -1.43
CA ALA A 67 6.15 -5.39 -2.70
C ALA A 67 5.29 -4.88 -3.86
N SER A 68 5.94 -4.21 -4.80
CA SER A 68 5.29 -3.51 -5.90
C SER A 68 6.29 -3.35 -7.07
N PRO A 69 5.82 -3.37 -8.33
CA PRO A 69 6.62 -2.96 -9.49
C PRO A 69 6.97 -1.46 -9.52
N LEU A 70 6.40 -0.66 -8.61
CA LEU A 70 6.58 0.79 -8.47
C LEU A 70 6.16 1.60 -9.70
N ARG A 71 5.15 1.13 -10.43
CA ARG A 71 4.61 1.84 -11.59
C ARG A 71 3.60 2.92 -11.19
N ASP A 72 3.16 2.92 -9.92
CA ASP A 72 2.40 4.01 -9.30
C ASP A 72 2.89 4.27 -7.87
N GLY A 73 4.20 4.45 -7.69
CA GLY A 73 4.78 4.86 -6.40
C GLY A 73 4.56 3.87 -5.24
N GLY A 74 4.21 2.61 -5.52
CA GLY A 74 3.92 1.58 -4.54
C GLY A 74 2.44 1.23 -4.40
N TYR A 75 1.54 2.00 -5.02
CA TYR A 75 0.10 1.74 -4.98
C TYR A 75 -0.31 0.56 -5.89
N ASP A 76 0.53 0.17 -6.85
CA ASP A 76 0.40 -1.07 -7.61
C ASP A 76 1.02 -2.26 -6.83
N ILE A 77 0.29 -2.78 -5.83
CA ILE A 77 0.78 -3.84 -4.92
C ILE A 77 0.81 -5.21 -5.59
N SER A 78 1.96 -5.88 -5.60
CA SER A 78 2.12 -7.26 -6.10
C SER A 78 2.08 -8.34 -5.01
N ASP A 79 2.34 -7.97 -3.75
CA ASP A 79 2.18 -8.87 -2.59
C ASP A 79 2.00 -8.03 -1.31
N TYR A 80 0.80 -8.11 -0.71
CA TYR A 80 0.44 -7.42 0.53
C TYR A 80 1.23 -7.88 1.77
N LYS A 81 1.82 -9.08 1.73
CA LYS A 81 2.52 -9.70 2.87
C LYS A 81 4.04 -9.54 2.77
N ALA A 82 4.53 -8.98 1.68
CA ALA A 82 5.95 -8.69 1.48
C ALA A 82 6.22 -7.18 1.53
N VAL A 83 7.40 -6.82 2.04
CA VAL A 83 7.93 -5.46 2.00
C VAL A 83 8.70 -5.27 0.69
N LEU A 84 8.62 -4.08 0.10
CA LEU A 84 9.47 -3.68 -1.02
C LEU A 84 10.96 -3.77 -0.60
N PRO A 85 11.81 -4.56 -1.27
CA PRO A 85 13.19 -4.80 -0.82
C PRO A 85 14.05 -3.54 -0.66
N GLU A 86 13.72 -2.45 -1.37
CA GLU A 86 14.37 -1.14 -1.22
C GLU A 86 14.22 -0.59 0.21
N PHE A 87 13.05 -0.76 0.83
CA PHE A 87 12.72 -0.22 2.16
C PHE A 87 13.23 -1.09 3.32
N GLY A 88 13.38 -2.40 3.09
CA GLY A 88 13.90 -3.34 4.08
C GLY A 88 13.10 -4.64 4.11
N THR A 89 13.02 -5.23 5.30
CA THR A 89 12.41 -6.53 5.57
C THR A 89 11.27 -6.41 6.58
N LEU A 90 10.41 -7.43 6.67
CA LEU A 90 9.32 -7.46 7.66
C LEU A 90 9.83 -7.37 9.12
N PRO A 91 10.96 -8.02 9.51
CA PRO A 91 11.58 -7.78 10.82
C PRO A 91 12.01 -6.33 11.05
N GLU A 92 12.58 -5.66 10.05
CA GLU A 92 12.94 -4.24 10.17
C GLU A 92 11.70 -3.34 10.30
N PHE A 93 10.61 -3.66 9.61
CA PHE A 93 9.33 -2.97 9.81
C PHE A 93 8.78 -3.18 11.22
N THR A 94 8.89 -4.41 11.75
CA THR A 94 8.46 -4.73 13.12
C THR A 94 9.28 -3.94 14.15
N GLU A 95 10.58 -3.79 13.91
CA GLU A 95 11.45 -2.95 14.74
C GLU A 95 11.07 -1.48 14.67
N LEU A 96 10.74 -0.95 13.48
CA LEU A 96 10.22 0.41 13.31
C LEU A 96 8.96 0.64 14.16
N VAL A 97 8.00 -0.28 14.09
CA VAL A 97 6.76 -0.22 14.90
C VAL A 97 7.08 -0.21 16.39
N SER A 98 7.94 -1.13 16.85
CA SER A 98 8.37 -1.22 18.25
C SER A 98 9.02 0.07 18.73
N GLN A 99 9.96 0.63 17.95
CA GLN A 99 10.69 1.85 18.29
C GLN A 99 9.81 3.09 18.26
N ALA A 100 8.85 3.18 17.35
CA ALA A 100 7.86 4.26 17.31
C ALA A 100 6.95 4.19 18.54
N HIS A 101 6.41 3.00 18.84
CA HIS A 101 5.51 2.78 19.98
C HIS A 101 6.20 3.08 21.32
N ALA A 102 7.49 2.73 21.46
CA ALA A 102 8.30 3.07 22.63
C ALA A 102 8.41 4.58 22.88
N ARG A 103 8.27 5.39 21.83
CA ARG A 103 8.30 6.87 21.88
C ARG A 103 6.92 7.52 22.00
N GLY A 104 5.85 6.72 22.08
CA GLY A 104 4.48 7.20 22.09
C GLY A 104 3.91 7.50 20.70
N ILE A 105 4.65 7.17 19.64
CA ILE A 105 4.27 7.41 18.24
C ILE A 105 3.58 6.16 17.70
N ARG A 106 2.38 6.31 17.13
CA ARG A 106 1.67 5.23 16.43
C ARG A 106 2.09 5.14 14.97
N ILE A 107 1.78 4.03 14.33
CA ILE A 107 1.94 3.86 12.88
C ILE A 107 0.58 3.46 12.29
N VAL A 108 0.19 4.16 11.23
CA VAL A 108 -0.87 3.75 10.31
C VAL A 108 -0.27 3.60 8.91
N THR A 109 -0.80 2.68 8.13
CA THR A 109 -0.31 2.37 6.79
C THR A 109 -1.44 2.59 5.80
N ASP A 110 -1.11 3.06 4.59
CA ASP A 110 -2.06 2.99 3.49
C ASP A 110 -2.32 1.54 3.13
N LEU A 111 -3.60 1.17 3.04
CA LEU A 111 -4.02 -0.14 2.58
C LEU A 111 -4.80 0.02 1.28
N VAL A 112 -4.17 -0.32 0.16
CA VAL A 112 -4.77 -0.20 -1.17
C VAL A 112 -5.61 -1.43 -1.45
N MET A 113 -6.92 -1.31 -1.30
CA MET A 113 -7.85 -2.45 -1.42
C MET A 113 -8.64 -2.46 -2.73
N ASN A 114 -8.71 -1.37 -3.48
CA ASN A 114 -9.53 -1.29 -4.69
C ASN A 114 -8.97 -2.16 -5.83
N HIS A 115 -7.65 -2.22 -5.95
CA HIS A 115 -6.94 -2.87 -7.04
C HIS A 115 -5.64 -3.49 -6.52
N THR A 116 -5.07 -4.39 -7.32
CA THR A 116 -3.70 -4.90 -7.14
C THR A 116 -2.85 -4.51 -8.34
N SER A 117 -1.56 -4.83 -8.34
CA SER A 117 -0.75 -4.86 -9.57
C SER A 117 -1.22 -5.96 -10.53
N ASP A 118 -1.04 -5.76 -11.83
CA ASP A 118 -1.15 -6.80 -12.85
C ASP A 118 -0.13 -7.95 -12.68
N GLN A 119 0.89 -7.79 -11.84
CA GLN A 119 1.83 -8.84 -11.45
C GLN A 119 1.41 -9.61 -10.20
N HIS A 120 0.30 -9.23 -9.55
CA HIS A 120 -0.18 -9.92 -8.36
C HIS A 120 -0.56 -11.38 -8.70
N PRO A 121 -0.22 -12.38 -7.85
CA PRO A 121 -0.55 -13.79 -8.10
C PRO A 121 -2.03 -14.04 -8.39
N TRP A 122 -2.92 -13.29 -7.74
CA TRP A 122 -4.37 -13.35 -8.02
C TRP A 122 -4.69 -12.96 -9.46
N PHE A 123 -4.14 -11.86 -9.99
CA PHE A 123 -4.41 -11.44 -11.37
C PHE A 123 -3.80 -12.41 -12.38
N GLN A 124 -2.61 -12.92 -12.10
CA GLN A 124 -1.96 -13.95 -12.92
C GLN A 124 -2.78 -15.24 -12.98
N ALA A 125 -3.33 -15.69 -11.85
CA ALA A 125 -4.22 -16.85 -11.81
C ALA A 125 -5.55 -16.57 -12.51
N SER A 126 -6.16 -15.41 -12.23
CA SER A 126 -7.41 -14.97 -12.83
C SER A 126 -7.32 -14.95 -14.36
N ARG A 127 -6.28 -14.34 -14.93
CA ARG A 127 -6.13 -14.26 -16.39
C ARG A 127 -5.87 -15.63 -17.05
N ALA A 128 -5.21 -16.55 -16.34
CA ALA A 128 -4.76 -17.83 -16.91
C ALA A 128 -5.79 -18.96 -16.72
N GLU A 129 -6.59 -18.92 -15.66
CA GLU A 129 -7.56 -19.96 -15.31
C GLU A 129 -8.93 -19.34 -14.97
N PRO A 130 -9.75 -18.97 -15.98
CA PRO A 130 -11.03 -18.30 -15.76
C PRO A 130 -12.05 -19.11 -14.97
N ASP A 131 -12.00 -20.44 -15.06
CA ASP A 131 -12.86 -21.36 -14.29
C ASP A 131 -12.26 -21.76 -12.93
N GLY A 132 -11.07 -21.22 -12.60
CA GLY A 132 -10.34 -21.50 -11.38
C GLY A 132 -10.81 -20.67 -10.18
N PRO A 133 -10.24 -20.90 -8.99
CA PRO A 133 -10.67 -20.24 -7.75
C PRO A 133 -10.50 -18.72 -7.76
N TYR A 134 -9.56 -18.20 -8.58
CA TYR A 134 -9.31 -16.76 -8.74
C TYR A 134 -9.90 -16.20 -10.04
N GLY A 135 -10.65 -17.01 -10.79
CA GLY A 135 -11.19 -16.66 -12.10
C GLY A 135 -12.01 -15.36 -12.08
N ASP A 136 -12.78 -15.14 -11.01
CA ASP A 136 -13.63 -13.96 -10.84
C ASP A 136 -13.13 -13.01 -9.73
N PHE A 137 -11.82 -12.98 -9.46
CA PHE A 137 -11.22 -12.03 -8.50
C PHE A 137 -11.14 -10.58 -9.02
N TYR A 138 -11.27 -10.40 -10.33
CA TYR A 138 -11.20 -9.10 -11.01
C TYR A 138 -12.40 -8.97 -11.93
N VAL A 139 -12.73 -7.75 -12.30
CA VAL A 139 -13.88 -7.48 -13.15
C VAL A 139 -13.48 -7.69 -14.62
N TRP A 140 -14.03 -8.75 -15.23
CA TRP A 140 -13.79 -9.14 -16.63
C TRP A 140 -15.04 -8.93 -17.49
N SER A 141 -14.84 -8.61 -18.76
CA SER A 141 -15.92 -8.43 -19.74
C SER A 141 -15.47 -8.80 -21.16
N ASP A 142 -16.40 -9.27 -22.00
CA ASP A 142 -16.14 -9.49 -23.43
C ASP A 142 -16.10 -8.18 -24.23
N THR A 143 -16.61 -7.09 -23.64
CA THR A 143 -16.71 -5.73 -24.21
C THR A 143 -16.11 -4.69 -23.28
N ASP A 144 -15.87 -3.48 -23.80
CA ASP A 144 -15.31 -2.33 -23.08
C ASP A 144 -16.34 -1.21 -22.81
N ASP A 145 -17.64 -1.51 -22.87
CA ASP A 145 -18.78 -0.59 -22.74
C ASP A 145 -19.45 -0.60 -21.35
N GLY A 146 -18.88 -1.33 -20.39
CA GLY A 146 -19.35 -1.29 -19.00
C GLY A 146 -18.96 0.02 -18.30
N TYR A 147 -19.81 0.50 -17.40
CA TYR A 147 -19.55 1.68 -16.55
C TYR A 147 -19.24 2.99 -17.31
N ASP A 148 -19.99 3.29 -18.38
CA ASP A 148 -19.82 4.50 -19.20
C ASP A 148 -19.86 5.83 -18.43
N ASP A 149 -20.51 5.86 -17.26
CA ASP A 149 -20.59 7.04 -16.38
C ASP A 149 -19.34 7.25 -15.52
N ALA A 150 -18.47 6.24 -15.41
CA ALA A 150 -17.24 6.32 -14.66
C ALA A 150 -16.16 7.08 -15.45
N ARG A 151 -15.78 8.23 -14.92
CA ARG A 151 -14.70 9.07 -15.48
C ARG A 151 -13.35 8.33 -15.50
N ILE A 152 -12.60 8.50 -16.59
CA ILE A 152 -11.16 8.17 -16.65
C ILE A 152 -10.38 9.18 -15.80
N ILE A 153 -9.69 8.69 -14.76
CA ILE A 153 -9.00 9.55 -13.78
C ILE A 153 -7.74 10.16 -14.40
N PHE A 154 -6.94 9.35 -15.09
CA PHE A 154 -5.65 9.74 -15.68
C PHE A 154 -5.75 9.93 -17.20
N VAL A 155 -6.51 10.93 -17.62
CA VAL A 155 -6.77 11.22 -19.05
C VAL A 155 -5.51 11.52 -19.88
N ASP A 156 -4.40 11.89 -19.24
CA ASP A 156 -3.14 12.17 -19.91
C ASP A 156 -2.38 10.90 -20.32
N THR A 157 -2.73 9.74 -19.73
CA THR A 157 -2.04 8.45 -19.92
C THR A 157 -2.97 7.32 -20.33
N GLU A 158 -4.23 7.34 -19.88
CA GLU A 158 -5.22 6.30 -20.13
C GLU A 158 -6.33 6.82 -21.06
N VAL A 159 -6.69 6.00 -22.05
CA VAL A 159 -7.76 6.30 -23.02
C VAL A 159 -9.08 5.60 -22.69
N SER A 160 -9.03 4.62 -21.78
CA SER A 160 -10.16 3.81 -21.33
C SER A 160 -9.90 3.32 -19.90
N ASN A 161 -10.96 2.94 -19.18
CA ASN A 161 -10.88 2.19 -17.92
C ASN A 161 -10.99 0.66 -18.16
N TRP A 162 -11.04 0.24 -19.42
CA TRP A 162 -11.01 -1.15 -19.84
C TRP A 162 -9.76 -1.41 -20.67
N THR A 163 -9.03 -2.46 -20.32
CA THR A 163 -7.84 -2.92 -21.06
C THR A 163 -8.03 -4.37 -21.51
N PHE A 164 -7.77 -4.65 -22.80
CA PHE A 164 -7.83 -6.00 -23.34
C PHE A 164 -6.63 -6.85 -22.88
N ASP A 165 -6.89 -8.00 -22.25
CA ASP A 165 -5.87 -8.99 -21.93
C ASP A 165 -5.79 -10.07 -23.02
N PRO A 166 -4.61 -10.28 -23.66
CA PRO A 166 -4.47 -11.24 -24.75
C PRO A 166 -4.44 -12.71 -24.29
N VAL A 167 -4.20 -12.99 -23.00
CA VAL A 167 -4.17 -14.36 -22.46
C VAL A 167 -5.60 -14.84 -22.22
N ARG A 168 -6.39 -14.03 -21.51
CA ARG A 168 -7.80 -14.30 -21.21
C ARG A 168 -8.73 -14.01 -22.39
N ARG A 169 -8.29 -13.17 -23.33
CA ARG A 169 -9.06 -12.68 -24.48
C ARG A 169 -10.34 -11.94 -24.08
N GLN A 170 -10.27 -11.21 -22.98
CA GLN A 170 -11.33 -10.38 -22.42
C GLN A 170 -10.74 -9.04 -21.98
N PHE A 171 -11.60 -8.05 -21.79
CA PHE A 171 -11.23 -6.80 -21.13
C PHE A 171 -11.30 -6.96 -19.61
N PHE A 172 -10.39 -6.30 -18.90
CA PHE A 172 -10.49 -6.12 -17.46
C PHE A 172 -10.65 -4.64 -17.12
N TRP A 173 -11.37 -4.38 -16.03
CA TRP A 173 -11.61 -3.05 -15.49
C TRP A 173 -10.41 -2.56 -14.67
N HIS A 174 -10.12 -1.27 -14.78
CA HIS A 174 -9.19 -0.54 -13.91
C HIS A 174 -9.65 0.91 -13.75
N ARG A 175 -9.68 1.42 -12.52
CA ARG A 175 -10.00 2.85 -12.26
C ARG A 175 -8.81 3.77 -12.41
N PHE A 176 -7.62 3.21 -12.24
CA PHE A 176 -6.34 3.91 -12.27
C PHE A 176 -5.60 3.49 -13.55
N PHE A 177 -4.35 3.07 -13.46
CA PHE A 177 -3.60 2.64 -14.63
C PHE A 177 -3.98 1.24 -15.09
N SER A 178 -3.76 0.93 -16.36
CA SER A 178 -3.98 -0.41 -16.95
C SER A 178 -3.19 -1.53 -16.26
N HIS A 179 -2.16 -1.22 -15.47
CA HIS A 179 -1.43 -2.18 -14.64
C HIS A 179 -1.95 -2.29 -13.20
N GLN A 180 -3.10 -1.69 -12.91
CA GLN A 180 -3.81 -1.73 -11.62
C GLN A 180 -5.23 -2.28 -11.80
N PRO A 181 -5.39 -3.57 -12.16
CA PRO A 181 -6.70 -4.20 -12.32
C PRO A 181 -7.50 -4.14 -11.01
N ASP A 182 -8.76 -3.70 -11.13
CA ASP A 182 -9.67 -3.55 -10.00
C ASP A 182 -10.19 -4.92 -9.53
N LEU A 183 -10.17 -5.11 -8.21
CA LEU A 183 -10.72 -6.29 -7.56
C LEU A 183 -12.25 -6.29 -7.66
N ASN A 184 -12.83 -7.47 -7.89
CA ASN A 184 -14.28 -7.64 -7.95
C ASN A 184 -14.87 -7.82 -6.54
N PHE A 185 -15.28 -6.73 -5.89
CA PHE A 185 -15.88 -6.80 -4.55
C PHE A 185 -17.31 -7.36 -4.51
N GLU A 186 -17.94 -7.63 -5.66
CA GLU A 186 -19.19 -8.41 -5.69
C GLU A 186 -18.94 -9.90 -5.38
N ASN A 187 -17.70 -10.36 -5.52
CA ASN A 187 -17.28 -11.71 -5.17
C ASN A 187 -16.93 -11.80 -3.67
N GLU A 188 -17.67 -12.63 -2.92
CA GLU A 188 -17.44 -12.86 -1.49
C GLU A 188 -16.03 -13.37 -1.19
N ALA A 189 -15.43 -14.18 -2.08
CA ALA A 189 -14.07 -14.69 -1.90
C ALA A 189 -13.00 -13.58 -1.97
N VAL A 190 -13.26 -12.49 -2.71
CA VAL A 190 -12.39 -11.30 -2.72
C VAL A 190 -12.50 -10.57 -1.39
N GLN A 191 -13.72 -10.43 -0.84
CA GLN A 191 -13.92 -9.81 0.47
C GLN A 191 -13.19 -10.59 1.57
N GLU A 192 -13.33 -11.92 1.59
CA GLU A 192 -12.63 -12.80 2.53
C GLU A 192 -11.10 -12.69 2.37
N ALA A 193 -10.60 -12.76 1.14
CA ALA A 193 -9.16 -12.62 0.87
C ALA A 193 -8.60 -11.27 1.35
N MET A 194 -9.37 -10.19 1.21
CA MET A 194 -8.96 -8.88 1.71
C MET A 194 -9.07 -8.76 3.23
N PHE A 195 -10.03 -9.41 3.89
CA PHE A 195 -10.06 -9.50 5.36
C PHE A 195 -8.83 -10.23 5.91
N ASP A 196 -8.34 -11.26 5.20
CA ASP A 196 -7.10 -11.97 5.57
C ASP A 196 -5.81 -11.13 5.42
N ILE A 197 -5.90 -9.94 4.80
CA ILE A 197 -4.79 -8.98 4.70
C ILE A 197 -4.78 -7.98 5.87
N VAL A 198 -5.94 -7.68 6.47
CA VAL A 198 -6.13 -6.68 7.54
C VAL A 198 -5.75 -7.23 8.91
#